data_AF-A0A392UBH0-F1
#
_entry.id   AF-A0A392UBH0-F1
#
_cell.length_a   1.000
_cell.length_b   1.000
_cell.length_c   1.000
_cell.angle_alpha   90.00
_cell.angle_beta   90.00
_cell.angle_gamma   90.00
#
_symmetry.space_group_name_H-M   'P 1'
#
loop_
_entity.id
_entity.type
_entity.pdbx_description
1 polymer ?
#
loop_
_entity_poly.entity_id
_entity_poly.type
_entity_poly.pdbx_seq_one_letter_code
_entity_poly.pdbx_strand_id
1 'polypeptide(L)' 'MWLEACRLAANSDKAKAVIAEGVRLIPNSVKLWLQASNLENIGANRIRVLKKGIRYIPDS' A
#
# COMPACT_ATOMS: atom_id res chain seq x y z
N MET A 1 -12.76 2.14 -1.80
CA MET A 1 -12.75 1.41 -3.09
C MET A 1 -11.43 0.66 -3.32
N TRP A 2 -10.24 1.23 -3.07
CA TRP A 2 -8.96 0.54 -3.26
C TRP A 2 -8.74 -0.73 -2.41
N LEU A 3 -9.12 -0.70 -1.13
CA LEU A 3 -8.94 -1.87 -0.24
C LEU A 3 -9.81 -3.05 -0.69
N GLU A 4 -11.03 -2.75 -1.13
CA GLU A 4 -11.95 -3.75 -1.66
C GLU A 4 -11.47 -4.31 -2.99
N ALA A 5 -10.91 -3.46 -3.86
CA ALA A 5 -10.28 -3.91 -5.10
C ALA A 5 -9.06 -4.82 -4.84
N CYS A 6 -8.27 -4.56 -3.80
CA CYS A 6 -7.18 -5.45 -3.38
C CYS A 6 -7.71 -6.80 -2.87
N ARG A 7 -8.81 -6.78 -2.11
CA ARG A 7 -9.48 -7.98 -1.58
C ARG A 7 -10.02 -8.88 -2.70
N LEU A 8 -10.51 -8.28 -3.78
CA LEU A 8 -11.06 -8.97 -4.95
C LEU A 8 -10.00 -9.38 -5.98
N ALA A 9 -8.74 -8.98 -5.79
CA ALA A 9 -7.69 -9.29 -6.75
C ALA A 9 -7.43 -10.81 -6.81
N ALA A 10 -7.33 -11.35 -8.03
CA ALA A 10 -7.19 -12.79 -8.25
C ALA A 10 -5.90 -13.40 -7.66
N ASN A 11 -4.87 -12.61 -7.39
CA ASN A 11 -3.63 -13.05 -6.78
C ASN A 11 -2.88 -11.89 -6.10
N SER A 12 -1.82 -12.24 -5.35
CA SER A 12 -0.99 -11.29 -4.58
C SER A 12 -0.36 -10.21 -5.46
N ASP A 13 0.10 -10.55 -6.67
CA ASP A 13 0.77 -9.57 -7.55
C ASP A 13 -0.22 -8.54 -8.10
N LYS A 14 -1.43 -8.96 -8.45
CA LYS A 14 -2.52 -8.04 -8.82
C LYS A 14 -2.94 -7.16 -7.64
N ALA A 15 -3.04 -7.73 -6.43
CA ALA A 15 -3.35 -6.94 -5.24
C ALA A 15 -2.27 -5.86 -4.98
N LYS A 16 -0.98 -6.20 -5.17
CA LYS A 16 0.13 -5.25 -5.08
C LYS A 16 0.06 -4.17 -6.16
N ALA A 17 -0.29 -4.51 -7.40
CA ALA A 17 -0.46 -3.52 -8.46
C ALA A 17 -1.60 -2.54 -8.15
N VAL A 18 -2.75 -3.05 -7.69
CA VAL A 18 -3.92 -2.24 -7.33
C VAL A 18 -3.61 -1.31 -6.15
N ILE A 19 -2.98 -1.82 -5.09
CA ILE A 19 -2.65 -0.98 -3.93
C ILE A 19 -1.56 0.05 -4.28
N ALA A 20 -0.60 -0.31 -5.15
CA ALA A 20 0.43 0.61 -5.62
C ALA A 20 -0.18 1.80 -6.38
N GLU A 21 -1.19 1.55 -7.21
CA GLU A 21 -1.95 2.60 -7.87
C GLU A 21 -2.76 3.43 -6.87
N GLY A 22 -3.36 2.78 -5.87
CA GLY A 22 -4.08 3.46 -4.78
C GLY A 22 -3.19 4.45 -4.02
N VAL A 23 -1.99 4.04 -3.60
CA VAL A 23 -1.05 4.94 -2.89
C VAL A 23 -0.45 6.00 -3.81
N ARG A 24 -0.39 5.77 -5.13
CA ARG A 24 0.04 6.79 -6.10
C ARG A 24 -0.99 7.91 -6.23
N LEU A 25 -2.27 7.56 -6.26
CA LEU A 25 -3.38 8.50 -6.40
C LEU A 25 -3.75 9.19 -5.08
N ILE A 26 -3.62 8.50 -3.95
CA ILE A 26 -3.97 9.01 -2.62
C ILE A 26 -2.78 8.80 -1.65
N PRO A 27 -1.69 9.55 -1.85
CA PRO A 27 -0.42 9.32 -1.15
C PRO A 27 -0.46 9.71 0.34
N ASN A 28 -1.42 10.53 0.77
CA ASN A 28 -1.60 10.89 2.18
C ASN A 28 -2.41 9.85 2.98
N SER A 29 -2.86 8.75 2.37
CA SER A 29 -3.68 7.75 3.07
C SER A 29 -2.85 6.73 3.83
N VAL A 30 -2.76 6.89 5.16
CA VAL A 30 -2.13 5.92 6.08
C VAL A 30 -2.68 4.51 5.86
N LYS A 31 -4.00 4.36 5.68
CA LYS A 31 -4.66 3.05 5.49
C LYS A 31 -4.16 2.34 4.23
N LEU A 32 -3.93 3.05 3.13
CA LEU A 32 -3.42 2.45 1.90
C LEU A 32 -1.96 2.01 2.06
N TRP A 33 -1.13 2.80 2.74
CA TRP A 33 0.26 2.42 3.01
C TRP A 33 0.40 1.22 3.95
N LEU A 34 -0.45 1.12 4.97
CA LEU A 34 -0.50 -0.06 5.84
C LEU A 34 -0.90 -1.32 5.06
N GLN A 35 -1.91 -1.21 4.21
CA GLN A 35 -2.36 -2.34 3.39
C GLN A 35 -1.33 -2.72 2.32
N ALA A 36 -0.65 -1.74 1.71
CA ALA A 36 0.46 -1.99 0.81
C ALA A 36 1.60 -2.74 1.50
N SER A 37 1.95 -2.34 2.72
CA SER A 37 2.95 -3.04 3.53
C SER A 37 2.51 -4.47 3.87
N ASN A 38 1.24 -4.68 4.22
CA ASN A 38 0.73 -6.01 4.57
C ASN A 38 0.77 -7.01 3.40
N LEU A 39 0.71 -6.52 2.15
CA LEU A 39 0.80 -7.34 0.94
C LEU A 39 2.24 -7.77 0.59
N GLU A 40 3.26 -7.26 1.29
CA GLU A 40 4.65 -7.66 1.10
C GLU A 40 5.01 -8.93 1.90
N ASN A 41 5.69 -9.88 1.27
CA ASN A 41 6.08 -11.14 1.92
C ASN A 41 7.44 -11.04 2.63
N ILE A 42 8.24 -10.03 2.29
CA ILE A 42 9.58 -9.83 2.83
C ILE A 42 9.54 -8.68 3.83
N GLY A 43 10.02 -8.91 5.07
CA GLY A 43 10.02 -7.90 6.13
C GLY A 43 10.72 -6.60 5.73
N ALA A 44 11.83 -6.69 4.98
CA ALA A 44 12.53 -5.51 4.45
C ALA A 44 11.66 -4.68 3.49
N ASN A 45 10.83 -5.33 2.66
CA ASN A 45 9.92 -4.62 1.76
C ASN A 45 8.79 -3.92 2.53
N ARG A 46 8.25 -4.56 3.58
CA ARG A 46 7.24 -3.95 4.47
C ARG A 46 7.75 -2.62 5.03
N ILE A 47 8.96 -2.63 5.58
CA ILE A 47 9.61 -1.43 6.12
C ILE A 47 9.82 -0.38 5.03
N ARG A 48 10.29 -0.79 3.83
CA ARG A 48 10.51 0.12 2.70
C ARG A 48 9.22 0.82 2.27
N VAL A 49 8.10 0.10 2.19
CA VAL A 49 6.80 0.65 1.82
C VAL A 49 6.32 1.68 2.86
N LEU A 50 6.44 1.35 4.16
CA LEU A 50 6.06 2.29 5.22
C LEU A 50 6.93 3.55 5.25
N LYS A 51 8.25 3.40 5.11
CA LYS A 51 9.18 4.54 5.01
C LYS A 51 8.85 5.46 3.83
N LYS A 52 8.39 4.89 2.70
CA LYS A 52 7.92 5.67 1.56
C LYS A 52 6.65 6.44 1.93
N GLY A 53 5.68 5.78 2.58
CA GLY A 53 4.43 6.41 3.00
C GLY A 53 4.61 7.60 3.95
N ILE A 54 5.52 7.49 4.92
CA ILE A 54 5.81 8.59 5.87
C ILE A 54 6.24 9.88 5.15
N ARG A 55 6.93 9.79 4.00
CA ARG A 55 7.34 10.97 3.23
C ARG A 55 6.17 11.74 2.61
N TYR A 56 5.01 11.10 2.46
CA TYR A 56 3.83 11.68 1.83
C TYR A 56 2.77 12.16 2.83
N ILE A 57 2.98 11.92 4.12
CA ILE A 57 2.07 12.31 5.19
C ILE A 57 2.79 13.40 5.99
N PRO A 58 2.63 14.69 5.62
CA PRO A 58 3.20 15.79 6.40
C PRO A 58 2.45 15.85 7.74
N ASP A 59 3.19 15.65 8.85
CA ASP A 59 2.78 15.66 10.26
C ASP A 59 1.35 15.15 10.58
N SER A 60 1.28 13.95 11.17
CA SER A 60 0.05 13.39 11.77
C SER A 60 -0.20 13.90 13.18
#